data_AF-A0A967Z1R6-F1
#
_entry.id   AF-A0A967Z1R6-F1
#
_cell.length_a   1.000
_cell.length_b   1.000
_cell.length_c   1.000
_cell.angle_alpha   90.00
_cell.angle_beta   90.00
_cell.angle_gamma   90.00
#
_symmetry.space_group_name_H-M   'P 1'
#
loop_
_entity.id
_entity.type
_entity.pdbx_description
1 polymer ?
#
loop_
_entity_poly.entity_id
_entity_poly.type
_entity_poly.pdbx_seq_one_letter_code
_entity_poly.pdbx_strand_id
1 'polypeptide(L)'
;RLDIANFIDRYYGVPIKRINMQTIITDVFAVVTKHQLRTPSNLLLLMKTLGTYEDLAAKLDPEFEIFSLAKPYVRKLMWRRLDPNKLAYEGFKTLRDLYDLLKAGPRELELLLRKIKRGRFAIELQDRGLQNLMLEVDRASNRIAFALIIAALIVGSSLILNLQVGPYFLGYPIIGLLGYFFAGILGVWLVIAILRSGRL
;
A
#
# COMPACT_ATOMS: atom_id res chain seq x y z
N ARG A 1 -5.27 7.03 -24.50
CA ARG A 1 -4.93 7.67 -25.79
C ARG A 1 -5.17 6.72 -26.96
N LEU A 2 -4.70 5.47 -26.93
CA LEU A 2 -5.01 4.42 -27.91
C LEU A 2 -6.52 4.17 -28.11
N ASP A 3 -7.29 4.05 -27.02
CA ASP A 3 -8.75 3.80 -27.11
C ASP A 3 -9.51 4.87 -27.93
N ILE A 4 -9.09 6.14 -27.88
CA ILE A 4 -9.73 7.24 -28.62
C ILE A 4 -9.33 7.21 -30.10
N ALA A 5 -8.06 6.92 -30.39
CA ALA A 5 -7.58 6.79 -31.77
C ALA A 5 -8.31 5.63 -32.47
N ASN A 6 -8.38 4.48 -31.82
CA ASN A 6 -9.09 3.30 -32.34
C ASN A 6 -10.59 3.58 -32.57
N PHE A 7 -11.23 4.35 -31.69
CA PHE A 7 -12.63 4.75 -31.86
C PHE A 7 -12.81 5.68 -33.07
N ILE A 8 -11.93 6.66 -33.26
CA ILE A 8 -11.99 7.57 -34.41
C ILE A 8 -11.77 6.79 -35.71
N ASP A 9 -10.75 5.93 -35.78
CA ASP A 9 -10.42 5.14 -36.97
C ASP A 9 -11.56 4.19 -37.37
N ARG A 10 -12.33 3.68 -36.40
CA ARG A 10 -13.43 2.76 -36.63
C ARG A 10 -14.64 3.40 -37.33
N TYR A 11 -14.88 4.69 -37.09
CA TYR A 11 -16.12 5.36 -37.50
C TYR A 11 -15.93 6.55 -38.44
N TYR A 12 -14.69 6.99 -38.65
CA TYR A 12 -14.36 8.05 -39.58
C TYR A 12 -14.50 7.58 -41.05
N GLY A 13 -15.15 8.37 -41.90
CA GLY A 13 -15.37 8.03 -43.32
C GLY A 13 -16.45 6.96 -43.57
N VAL A 14 -17.25 6.62 -42.56
CA VAL A 14 -18.35 5.66 -42.70
C VAL A 14 -19.67 6.42 -42.90
N PRO A 15 -20.43 6.14 -43.98
CA PRO A 15 -21.77 6.72 -44.19
C PRO A 15 -22.76 6.33 -43.09
N ILE A 16 -23.67 7.23 -42.74
CA ILE A 16 -24.67 7.03 -41.69
C ILE A 16 -25.54 5.79 -41.92
N LYS A 17 -25.86 5.45 -43.18
CA LYS A 17 -26.63 4.24 -43.51
C LYS A 17 -25.93 2.93 -43.10
N ARG A 18 -24.60 2.95 -42.96
CA ARG A 18 -23.78 1.79 -42.55
C ARG A 18 -23.35 1.87 -41.08
N ILE A 19 -23.67 2.95 -40.40
CA ILE A 19 -23.41 3.14 -38.98
C ILE A 19 -24.58 2.54 -38.19
N ASN A 20 -24.25 1.90 -37.07
CA ASN A 20 -25.24 1.53 -36.05
C ASN A 20 -25.00 2.42 -34.83
N MET A 21 -25.89 3.36 -34.57
CA MET A 21 -25.72 4.31 -33.47
C MET A 21 -25.75 3.63 -32.10
N GLN A 22 -26.51 2.54 -31.90
CA GLN A 22 -26.47 1.76 -30.66
C GLN A 22 -25.05 1.22 -30.38
N THR A 23 -24.33 0.77 -31.41
CA THR A 23 -22.94 0.30 -31.26
C THR A 23 -22.02 1.46 -30.85
N ILE A 24 -22.16 2.63 -31.48
CA ILE A 24 -21.38 3.83 -31.10
C ILE A 24 -21.65 4.21 -29.65
N ILE A 25 -22.92 4.20 -29.23
CA ILE A 25 -23.33 4.53 -27.86
C ILE A 25 -22.69 3.56 -26.87
N THR A 26 -22.74 2.27 -27.17
CA THR A 26 -22.17 1.21 -26.33
C THR A 26 -20.65 1.35 -26.23
N ASP A 27 -19.96 1.60 -27.35
CA ASP A 27 -18.51 1.80 -27.38
C ASP A 27 -18.08 3.03 -26.55
N VAL A 28 -18.83 4.14 -26.63
CA VAL A 28 -18.57 5.32 -25.81
C VAL A 28 -18.75 5.01 -24.32
N PHE A 29 -19.81 4.29 -23.93
CA PHE A 29 -20.01 3.88 -22.54
C PHE A 29 -18.94 2.93 -22.04
N ALA A 30 -18.46 2.01 -22.87
CA ALA A 30 -17.37 1.10 -22.53
C ALA A 30 -16.09 1.88 -22.21
N VAL A 31 -15.73 2.88 -23.02
CA VAL A 31 -14.57 3.75 -22.76
C VAL A 31 -14.76 4.57 -21.49
N VAL A 32 -15.93 5.18 -21.28
CA VAL A 32 -16.22 5.99 -20.09
C VAL A 32 -16.13 5.17 -18.81
N THR A 33 -16.68 3.95 -18.82
CA THR A 33 -16.67 3.03 -17.67
C THR A 33 -15.26 2.50 -17.40
N LYS A 34 -14.53 2.10 -18.45
CA LYS A 34 -13.14 1.62 -18.36
C LYS A 34 -12.21 2.64 -17.69
N HIS A 35 -12.42 3.93 -17.97
CA HIS A 35 -11.61 5.02 -17.41
C HIS A 35 -12.21 5.66 -16.14
N GLN A 36 -13.26 5.05 -15.55
CA GLN A 36 -13.96 5.54 -14.35
C GLN A 36 -14.40 7.01 -14.45
N LEU A 37 -14.71 7.47 -15.66
CA LEU A 37 -15.13 8.84 -15.90
C LEU A 37 -16.59 9.00 -15.48
N ARG A 38 -16.91 10.09 -14.76
CA ARG A 38 -18.31 10.46 -14.50
C ARG A 38 -18.95 10.92 -15.80
N THR A 39 -19.95 10.19 -16.29
CA THR A 39 -20.71 10.57 -17.49
C THR A 39 -21.50 11.85 -17.21
N PRO A 40 -21.19 12.98 -17.86
CA PRO A 40 -21.98 14.19 -17.68
C PRO A 40 -23.34 14.03 -18.35
N SER A 41 -24.41 14.54 -17.73
CA SER A 41 -25.78 14.48 -18.26
C SER A 41 -25.90 15.05 -19.68
N ASN A 42 -25.08 16.04 -20.02
CA ASN A 42 -25.03 16.65 -21.34
C ASN A 42 -24.56 15.66 -22.43
N LEU A 43 -23.68 14.71 -22.10
CA LEU A 43 -23.23 13.69 -23.04
C LEU A 43 -24.34 12.66 -23.29
N LEU A 44 -25.04 12.24 -22.24
CA LEU A 44 -26.21 11.35 -22.34
C LEU A 44 -27.30 11.96 -23.25
N LEU A 45 -27.59 13.25 -23.06
CA LEU A 45 -28.57 13.96 -23.86
C LEU A 45 -28.15 14.03 -25.33
N LEU A 46 -26.88 14.34 -25.61
CA LEU A 46 -26.33 14.35 -26.97
C LEU A 46 -26.49 12.98 -27.65
N MET A 47 -26.12 11.90 -26.95
CA MET A 47 -26.23 10.55 -27.48
C MET A 47 -27.68 10.16 -27.76
N LYS A 48 -28.61 10.54 -26.86
CA LYS A 48 -30.05 10.34 -27.07
C LYS A 48 -30.57 11.10 -28.28
N THR A 49 -30.17 12.37 -28.46
CA THR A 49 -30.58 13.15 -29.63
C THR A 49 -30.05 12.56 -30.92
N LEU A 50 -28.77 12.18 -30.97
CA LEU A 50 -28.18 11.58 -32.16
C LEU A 50 -28.86 10.25 -32.52
N GLY A 51 -29.14 9.38 -31.54
CA GLY A 51 -29.89 8.15 -31.78
C GLY A 51 -31.34 8.37 -32.19
N THR A 52 -31.99 9.45 -31.74
CA THR A 52 -33.37 9.76 -32.14
C THR A 52 -33.46 10.23 -33.60
N TYR A 53 -32.43 10.93 -34.08
CA TYR A 53 -32.41 11.51 -35.42
C TYR A 53 -31.63 10.69 -36.45
N GLU A 54 -31.05 9.54 -36.06
CA GLU A 54 -30.32 8.64 -36.97
C GLU A 54 -31.16 8.22 -38.18
N ASP A 55 -32.35 7.65 -37.93
CA ASP A 55 -33.24 7.17 -39.00
C ASP A 55 -33.70 8.29 -39.94
N LEU A 56 -33.91 9.48 -39.40
CA LEU A 56 -34.32 10.64 -40.18
C LEU A 56 -33.16 11.09 -41.08
N ALA A 57 -31.95 11.20 -40.52
CA ALA A 57 -30.76 11.57 -41.26
C ALA A 57 -30.40 10.52 -42.34
N ALA A 58 -30.53 9.23 -42.03
CA ALA A 58 -30.27 8.15 -42.99
C ALA A 58 -31.27 8.10 -44.16
N LYS A 59 -32.49 8.61 -43.97
CA LYS A 59 -33.50 8.73 -45.04
C LYS A 59 -33.28 9.97 -45.92
N LEU A 60 -32.80 11.06 -45.34
CA LEU A 60 -32.58 12.33 -46.04
C LEU A 60 -31.27 12.34 -46.83
N ASP A 61 -30.19 11.87 -46.21
CA ASP A 61 -28.85 11.81 -46.82
C ASP A 61 -28.14 10.52 -46.37
N PRO A 62 -28.29 9.41 -47.13
CA PRO A 62 -27.71 8.12 -46.78
C PRO A 62 -26.17 8.10 -46.77
N GLU A 63 -25.55 8.99 -47.53
CA GLU A 63 -24.09 9.10 -47.68
C GLU A 63 -23.48 10.06 -46.65
N PHE A 64 -24.31 10.63 -45.76
CA PHE A 64 -23.88 11.57 -44.74
C PHE A 64 -22.87 10.97 -43.75
N GLU A 65 -21.74 11.65 -43.55
CA GLU A 65 -20.70 11.24 -42.59
C GLU A 65 -20.71 12.12 -41.34
N ILE A 66 -21.30 11.63 -40.24
CA ILE A 66 -21.43 12.37 -38.97
C ILE A 66 -20.07 12.84 -38.41
N PHE A 67 -19.06 11.97 -38.44
CA PHE A 67 -17.74 12.25 -37.86
C PHE A 67 -16.95 13.30 -38.65
N SER A 68 -17.17 13.37 -39.96
CA SER A 68 -16.60 14.40 -40.83
C SER A 68 -17.15 15.78 -40.51
N LEU A 69 -18.45 15.88 -40.18
CA LEU A 69 -19.07 17.12 -39.70
C LEU A 69 -18.55 17.56 -38.32
N ALA A 70 -18.26 16.61 -37.43
CA ALA A 70 -17.76 16.89 -36.08
C ALA A 70 -16.31 17.38 -36.05
N LYS A 71 -15.49 17.03 -37.06
CA LYS A 71 -14.06 17.37 -37.18
C LYS A 71 -13.72 18.84 -36.90
N PRO A 72 -14.35 19.86 -37.50
CA PRO A 72 -14.05 21.27 -37.22
C PRO A 72 -14.32 21.66 -35.75
N TYR A 73 -15.33 21.09 -35.11
CA TYR A 73 -15.64 21.36 -33.70
C TYR A 73 -14.60 20.78 -32.76
N VAL A 74 -14.17 19.53 -33.02
CA VAL A 74 -13.07 18.89 -32.27
C VAL A 74 -11.79 19.69 -32.44
N ARG A 75 -11.47 20.10 -33.68
CA ARG A 75 -10.30 20.94 -33.97
C ARG A 75 -10.36 22.27 -33.19
N LYS A 76 -11.49 22.97 -33.20
CA LYS A 76 -11.68 24.21 -32.43
C LYS A 76 -11.50 24.00 -30.93
N LEU A 77 -11.98 22.88 -30.39
CA LEU A 77 -11.84 22.54 -28.97
C LEU A 77 -10.37 22.24 -28.62
N MET A 78 -9.64 21.54 -29.48
CA MET A 78 -8.21 21.29 -29.31
C MET A 78 -7.42 22.60 -29.28
N TRP A 79 -7.67 23.51 -30.22
CA TRP A 79 -7.03 24.83 -30.23
C TRP A 79 -7.32 25.64 -28.96
N ARG A 80 -8.56 25.56 -28.43
CA ARG A 80 -8.94 26.23 -27.18
C ARG A 80 -8.28 25.64 -25.93
N ARG A 81 -7.91 24.35 -25.96
CA ARG A 81 -7.14 23.69 -24.89
C ARG A 81 -5.65 24.00 -24.97
N LEU A 82 -5.14 24.28 -26.16
CA LEU A 82 -3.75 24.69 -26.41
C LEU A 82 -3.55 26.21 -26.34
N ASP A 83 -4.47 26.94 -25.69
CA ASP A 83 -4.37 28.38 -25.51
C ASP A 83 -3.09 28.72 -24.71
N PRO A 84 -2.10 29.39 -25.32
CA PRO A 84 -0.81 29.68 -24.69
C PRO A 84 -0.97 30.47 -23.39
N ASN A 85 -1.99 31.33 -23.29
CA ASN A 85 -2.24 32.13 -22.10
C ASN A 85 -2.70 31.28 -20.93
N LYS A 86 -3.50 30.23 -21.20
CA LYS A 86 -3.93 29.29 -20.15
C LYS A 86 -2.77 28.45 -19.65
N LEU A 87 -1.96 27.93 -20.58
CA LEU A 87 -0.76 27.16 -20.24
C LEU A 87 0.24 28.00 -19.44
N ALA A 88 0.46 29.26 -19.84
CA ALA A 88 1.32 30.19 -19.10
C ALA A 88 0.78 30.50 -17.71
N TYR A 89 -0.53 30.73 -17.58
CA TYR A 89 -1.17 30.98 -16.29
C TYR A 89 -1.07 29.78 -15.34
N GLU A 90 -1.35 28.57 -15.83
CA GLU A 90 -1.22 27.33 -15.05
C GLU A 90 0.24 27.05 -14.65
N GLY A 91 1.19 27.30 -15.56
CA GLY A 91 2.62 27.21 -15.28
C GLY A 91 3.07 28.21 -14.21
N PHE A 92 2.62 29.46 -14.31
CA PHE A 92 2.94 30.50 -13.32
C PHE A 92 2.34 30.20 -11.95
N LYS A 93 1.12 29.65 -11.90
CA LYS A 93 0.50 29.18 -10.66
C LYS A 93 1.34 28.08 -10.01
N THR A 94 1.75 27.07 -10.79
CA THR A 94 2.57 25.96 -10.30
C THR A 94 3.92 26.44 -9.75
N LEU A 95 4.56 27.41 -10.42
CA LEU A 95 5.82 28.01 -9.97
C LEU A 95 5.63 28.80 -8.67
N ARG A 96 4.51 29.52 -8.52
CA ARG A 96 4.18 30.22 -7.28
C ARG A 96 3.96 29.25 -6.13
N ASP A 97 3.19 28.19 -6.36
CA ASP A 97 2.92 27.17 -5.34
C ASP A 97 4.24 26.51 -4.87
N LEU A 98 5.17 26.25 -5.80
CA LEU A 98 6.50 25.72 -5.46
C LEU A 98 7.37 26.75 -4.70
N TYR A 99 7.31 28.02 -5.08
CA TYR A 99 8.02 29.10 -4.39
C TYR A 99 7.52 29.28 -2.96
N ASP A 100 6.21 29.26 -2.75
CA ASP A 100 5.59 29.38 -1.43
C ASP A 100 5.95 28.18 -0.54
N LEU A 101 6.01 26.98 -1.11
CA LEU A 101 6.46 25.78 -0.40
C LEU A 101 7.94 25.87 0.00
N LEU A 102 8.82 26.34 -0.88
CA LEU A 102 10.23 26.55 -0.56
C LEU A 102 10.45 27.66 0.48
N LYS A 103 9.58 28.67 0.50
CA LYS A 103 9.65 29.77 1.48
C LYS A 103 9.11 29.36 2.85
N ALA A 104 8.06 28.55 2.89
CA ALA A 104 7.43 28.09 4.14
C ALA A 104 8.10 26.84 4.73
N GLY A 105 8.64 25.96 3.90
CA GLY A 105 9.24 24.68 4.28
C GLY A 105 10.32 24.78 5.38
N PRO A 106 11.31 25.68 5.28
CA PRO A 106 12.36 25.82 6.30
C PRO A 106 11.80 26.15 7.68
N ARG A 107 10.74 26.98 7.74
CA ARG A 107 10.09 27.38 9.00
C ARG A 107 9.30 26.22 9.62
N GLU A 108 8.62 25.43 8.80
CA GLU A 108 7.92 24.22 9.28
C GLU A 108 8.90 23.16 9.77
N LEU A 109 10.00 22.94 9.04
CA LEU A 109 11.08 22.05 9.47
C LEU A 109 11.71 22.52 10.79
N GLU A 110 11.95 23.83 10.94
CA GLU A 110 12.47 24.39 12.17
C GLU A 110 11.48 24.19 13.34
N LEU A 111 10.17 24.36 13.10
CA LEU A 111 9.14 24.09 14.10
C LEU A 111 9.09 22.61 14.50
N LEU A 112 9.23 21.69 13.55
CA LEU A 112 9.29 20.24 13.81
C LEU A 112 10.55 19.89 14.63
N LEU A 113 11.72 20.38 14.22
CA LEU A 113 12.98 20.16 14.93
C LEU A 113 12.96 20.78 16.34
N ARG A 114 12.36 21.96 16.50
CA ARG A 114 12.15 22.58 17.82
C ARG A 114 11.18 21.76 18.69
N LYS A 115 10.15 21.14 18.12
CA LYS A 115 9.25 20.22 18.86
C LYS A 115 9.97 18.95 19.30
N ILE A 116 10.81 18.37 18.44
CA ILE A 116 11.65 17.20 18.75
C ILE A 116 12.67 17.55 19.85
N LYS A 117 13.44 18.64 19.67
CA LYS A 117 14.49 19.08 20.61
C LYS A 117 13.93 19.44 21.98
N ARG A 118 12.70 19.92 22.07
CA ARG A 118 12.04 20.27 23.34
C ARG A 118 11.44 19.06 24.06
N GLY A 119 11.64 17.83 23.56
CA GLY A 119 11.07 16.62 24.16
C GLY A 119 9.54 16.60 24.14
N ARG A 120 8.90 17.52 23.39
CA ARG A 120 7.44 17.59 23.21
C ARG A 120 6.95 16.73 22.07
N PHE A 121 7.85 15.94 21.50
CA PHE A 121 7.53 14.61 20.96
C PHE A 121 7.29 13.64 22.14
N ALA A 122 6.47 14.05 23.11
CA ALA A 122 5.62 13.11 23.82
C ALA A 122 4.61 12.62 22.79
N ILE A 123 5.07 11.80 21.85
CA ILE A 123 4.17 10.89 21.17
C ILE A 123 3.47 10.16 22.32
N GLU A 124 2.19 9.86 22.16
CA GLU A 124 1.46 8.83 22.91
C GLU A 124 2.15 7.43 22.89
N LEU A 125 3.47 7.35 22.64
CA LEU A 125 4.35 6.23 22.98
C LEU A 125 4.50 6.03 24.50
N GLN A 126 3.93 6.92 25.32
CA GLN A 126 4.01 6.82 26.77
C GLN A 126 3.22 5.63 27.34
N ASP A 127 2.25 5.05 26.63
CA ASP A 127 1.35 4.12 27.32
C ASP A 127 1.78 2.64 27.26
N ARG A 128 2.25 2.07 26.13
CA ARG A 128 2.37 0.57 26.05
C ARG A 128 3.53 -0.02 25.27
N GLY A 129 4.01 0.63 24.20
CA GLY A 129 4.95 -0.01 23.28
C GLY A 129 6.33 -0.30 23.89
N LEU A 130 6.98 0.73 24.45
CA LEU A 130 8.36 0.58 24.96
C LEU A 130 8.45 -0.25 26.24
N GLN A 131 7.51 -0.10 27.17
CA GLN A 131 7.51 -0.88 28.41
C GLN A 131 7.30 -2.37 28.12
N ASN A 132 6.40 -2.71 27.18
CA ASN A 132 6.20 -4.11 26.77
C ASN A 132 7.47 -4.70 26.14
N LEU A 133 8.17 -3.93 25.30
CA LEU A 133 9.45 -4.34 24.73
C LEU A 133 10.51 -4.58 25.82
N MET A 134 10.62 -3.68 26.81
CA MET A 134 11.55 -3.87 27.93
C MET A 134 11.23 -5.13 28.74
N LEU A 135 9.94 -5.41 29.00
CA LEU A 135 9.49 -6.61 29.68
C LEU A 135 9.71 -7.89 28.85
N GLU A 136 9.63 -7.83 27.53
CA GLU A 136 9.96 -8.97 26.66
C GLU A 136 11.47 -9.23 26.60
N VAL A 137 12.28 -8.17 26.53
CA VAL A 137 13.75 -8.28 26.58
C VAL A 137 14.20 -8.89 27.90
N ASP A 138 13.66 -8.45 29.03
CA ASP A 138 14.00 -9.01 30.34
C ASP A 138 13.59 -10.49 30.46
N ARG A 139 12.39 -10.85 29.96
CA ARG A 139 11.94 -12.25 29.89
C ARG A 139 12.86 -13.11 29.01
N ALA A 140 13.31 -12.59 27.86
CA ALA A 140 14.23 -13.30 26.98
C ALA A 140 15.61 -13.48 27.65
N SER A 141 16.15 -12.43 28.27
CA SER A 141 17.42 -12.49 29.00
C SER A 141 17.40 -13.52 30.13
N ASN A 142 16.33 -13.53 30.94
CA ASN A 142 16.18 -14.51 32.02
C ASN A 142 16.11 -15.95 31.47
N ARG A 143 15.36 -16.19 30.39
CA ARG A 143 15.31 -17.52 29.74
C ARG A 143 16.68 -17.99 29.25
N ILE A 144 17.46 -17.09 28.65
CA ILE A 144 18.82 -17.38 28.18
C ILE A 144 19.73 -17.70 29.38
N ALA A 145 19.67 -16.89 30.45
CA ALA A 145 20.47 -17.13 31.65
C ALA A 145 20.16 -18.51 32.28
N PHE A 146 18.88 -18.86 32.43
CA PHE A 146 18.49 -20.18 32.95
C PHE A 146 18.91 -21.33 32.02
N ALA A 147 18.77 -21.17 30.71
CA ALA A 147 19.23 -22.17 29.74
C ALA A 147 20.74 -22.43 29.86
N LEU A 148 21.55 -21.37 30.05
CA LEU A 148 22.98 -21.49 30.27
C LEU A 148 23.33 -22.18 31.59
N ILE A 149 22.62 -21.85 32.68
CA ILE A 149 22.81 -22.52 33.99
C ILE A 149 22.48 -24.01 33.87
N ILE A 150 21.37 -24.37 33.22
CA ILE A 150 20.97 -25.76 33.01
C ILE A 150 22.00 -26.49 32.15
N ALA A 151 22.46 -25.88 31.06
CA ALA A 151 23.50 -26.46 30.20
C ALA A 151 24.81 -26.70 30.98
N ALA A 152 25.24 -25.74 31.81
CA ALA A 152 26.42 -25.87 32.66
C ALA A 152 26.25 -26.99 33.69
N LEU A 153 25.07 -27.13 34.30
CA LEU A 153 24.75 -28.22 35.22
C LEU A 153 24.79 -29.58 34.52
N ILE A 154 24.23 -29.70 33.32
CA ILE A 154 24.27 -30.93 32.51
C ILE A 154 25.71 -31.32 32.20
N VAL A 155 26.49 -30.37 31.66
CA VAL A 155 27.89 -30.63 31.29
C VAL A 155 28.74 -30.95 32.52
N GLY A 156 28.62 -30.18 33.60
CA GLY A 156 29.35 -30.42 34.85
C GLY A 156 29.00 -31.76 35.48
N SER A 157 27.71 -32.12 35.50
CA SER A 157 27.26 -33.42 36.01
C SER A 157 27.76 -34.57 35.15
N SER A 158 27.77 -34.41 33.83
CA SER A 158 28.32 -35.38 32.88
C SER A 158 29.81 -35.64 33.11
N LEU A 159 30.59 -34.56 33.30
CA LEU A 159 32.01 -34.66 33.59
C LEU A 159 32.29 -35.37 34.93
N ILE A 160 31.52 -35.07 35.98
CA ILE A 160 31.67 -35.72 37.29
C ILE A 160 31.37 -37.22 37.20
N LEU A 161 30.33 -37.62 36.45
CA LEU A 161 30.02 -39.03 36.22
C LEU A 161 31.14 -39.74 35.44
N ASN A 162 31.74 -39.07 34.46
CA ASN A 162 32.82 -39.64 33.65
C ASN A 162 34.12 -39.80 34.43
N LEU A 163 34.49 -38.80 35.22
CA LEU A 163 35.72 -38.78 36.02
C LEU A 163 35.63 -39.63 37.30
N GLN A 164 34.43 -40.15 37.62
CA GLN A 164 34.18 -40.98 38.81
C GLN A 164 34.66 -40.31 40.11
N VAL A 165 34.34 -39.03 40.30
CA VAL A 165 34.81 -38.25 41.46
C VAL A 165 33.69 -38.11 42.50
N GLY A 166 33.96 -38.48 43.75
CA GLY A 166 33.07 -38.28 44.91
C GLY A 166 32.48 -39.56 45.50
N PRO A 167 31.55 -39.47 46.46
CA PRO A 167 30.91 -40.63 47.08
C PRO A 167 29.99 -41.35 46.09
N TYR A 168 30.06 -42.68 46.10
CA TYR A 168 29.35 -43.55 45.15
C TYR A 168 28.05 -44.09 45.73
N PHE A 169 27.04 -44.23 44.88
CA PHE A 169 25.80 -44.94 45.17
C PHE A 169 25.40 -45.75 43.94
N LEU A 170 25.12 -47.04 44.11
CA LEU A 170 24.83 -47.99 43.01
C LEU A 170 25.89 -47.99 41.87
N GLY A 171 27.15 -47.67 42.17
CA GLY A 171 28.24 -47.65 41.18
C GLY A 171 28.40 -46.35 40.39
N TYR A 172 27.61 -45.31 40.70
CA TYR A 172 27.71 -44.00 40.06
C TYR A 172 27.98 -42.88 41.11
N PRO A 173 28.73 -41.82 40.75
CA PRO A 173 28.91 -40.66 41.62
C PRO A 173 27.59 -39.95 41.96
N ILE A 174 27.28 -39.82 43.24
CA ILE A 174 26.02 -39.25 43.75
C ILE A 174 25.86 -37.79 43.30
N ILE A 175 26.95 -37.03 43.29
CA ILE A 175 26.95 -35.60 42.96
C ILE A 175 26.52 -35.37 41.50
N GLY A 176 27.01 -36.21 40.58
CA GLY A 176 26.62 -36.15 39.16
C GLY A 176 25.15 -36.53 38.94
N LEU A 177 24.65 -37.55 39.65
CA LEU A 177 23.24 -37.92 39.59
C LEU A 177 22.32 -36.82 40.12
N LEU A 178 22.68 -36.20 41.25
CA LEU A 178 21.93 -35.07 41.81
C LEU A 178 21.93 -33.88 40.84
N GLY A 179 23.06 -33.54 40.24
CA GLY A 179 23.15 -32.45 39.28
C GLY A 179 22.27 -32.67 38.04
N TYR A 180 22.20 -33.89 37.51
CA TYR A 180 21.26 -34.24 36.44
C TYR A 180 19.80 -34.16 36.89
N PHE A 181 19.48 -34.62 38.10
CA PHE A 181 18.13 -34.55 38.65
C PHE A 181 17.67 -33.09 38.77
N PHE A 182 18.51 -32.21 39.32
CA PHE A 182 18.23 -30.77 39.41
C PHE A 182 18.14 -30.11 38.04
N ALA A 183 19.06 -30.43 37.11
CA ALA A 183 19.00 -29.92 35.75
C ALA A 183 17.72 -30.34 35.02
N GLY A 184 17.24 -31.56 35.23
CA GLY A 184 15.98 -32.06 34.69
C GLY A 184 14.77 -31.30 35.23
N ILE A 185 14.70 -31.09 36.54
CA ILE A 185 13.63 -30.30 37.18
C ILE A 185 13.63 -28.86 36.65
N LEU A 186 14.79 -28.20 36.62
CA LEU A 186 14.93 -26.83 36.15
C LEU A 186 14.62 -26.72 34.65
N GLY A 187 15.02 -27.71 33.85
CA GLY A 187 14.71 -27.79 32.41
C GLY A 187 13.22 -27.90 32.14
N VAL A 188 12.53 -28.82 32.83
CA VAL A 188 11.07 -28.97 32.71
C VAL A 188 10.37 -27.68 33.15
N TRP A 189 10.81 -27.08 34.25
CA TRP A 189 10.27 -25.80 34.73
C TRP A 189 10.47 -24.67 33.72
N LEU A 190 11.65 -24.55 33.08
CA LEU A 190 11.93 -23.55 32.06
C LEU A 190 11.05 -23.74 30.82
N VAL A 191 10.84 -24.98 30.37
CA VAL A 191 9.94 -25.29 29.24
C VAL A 191 8.50 -24.87 29.56
N ILE A 192 8.01 -25.20 30.76
CA ILE A 192 6.68 -24.77 31.21
C ILE A 192 6.59 -23.25 31.28
N ALA A 193 7.63 -22.58 31.79
CA ALA A 193 7.68 -21.11 31.87
C ALA A 193 7.64 -20.46 30.48
N ILE A 194 8.36 -21.01 29.49
CA ILE A 194 8.34 -20.53 28.10
C ILE A 194 6.95 -20.68 27.48
N LEU A 195 6.34 -21.87 27.63
CA LEU A 195 5.01 -22.15 27.09
C LEU A 195 3.91 -21.30 27.74
N ARG A 196 4.00 -21.08 29.05
CA ARG A 196 3.05 -20.24 29.80
C ARG A 196 3.23 -18.75 29.49
N SER A 197 4.46 -18.28 29.32
CA SER A 197 4.75 -16.89 28.95
C SER A 197 4.53 -16.60 27.45
N GLY A 198 4.34 -17.63 26.61
CA GLY A 198 4.07 -17.52 25.19
C GLY A 198 2.58 -17.57 24.80
N ARG A 199 1.66 -17.67 25.76
CA ARG A 199 0.20 -17.62 25.52
C ARG A 199 -0.53 -16.82 26.60
N LEU A 200 -0.76 -15.54 26.32
CA LEU A 200 -2.05 -14.94 25.93
C LEU A 200 -1.77 -13.53 25.40
#